data_AF-A0A9W9S9A4-F1
#
_entry.id   AF-A0A9W9S9A4-F1
#
_cell.length_a   1.000
_cell.length_b   1.000
_cell.length_c   1.000
_cell.angle_alpha   90.00
_cell.angle_beta   90.00
_cell.angle_gamma   90.00
#
_symmetry.space_group_name_H-M   'P 1'
#
loop_
_entity.id
_entity.type
_entity.pdbx_description
1 polymer ?
#
loop_
_entity_poly.entity_id
_entity_poly.type
_entity_poly.pdbx_seq_one_letter_code
_entity_poly.pdbx_strand_id
1 'polypeptide(L)'
;MLEDLQQPARPLSSDSDIRSKIYEQYLYHGGGRYENQLLDMLPRSECSVFTHADIAPRNIMVDEQNNVTGVLDWESAGWYPEYWEYAQIMRPAFWGNWSIWMDKTAPQRWDPEEINAARKFLF
;
A
#
# COMPACT_ATOMS: atom_id res chain seq x y z
N MET A 1 8.09 -1.52 17.19
CA MET A 1 7.84 -2.98 17.05
C MET A 1 7.03 -3.56 18.20
N LEU A 2 7.40 -3.38 19.49
CA LEU A 2 6.54 -3.80 20.63
C LEU A 2 5.61 -2.68 21.16
N GLU A 3 5.99 -1.42 20.99
CA GLU A 3 5.21 -0.26 21.46
C GLU A 3 3.89 -0.12 20.69
N ASP A 4 3.88 -0.48 19.40
CA ASP A 4 2.71 -0.44 18.51
C ASP A 4 1.61 -1.45 18.91
N LEU A 5 1.94 -2.47 19.71
CA LEU A 5 0.96 -3.43 20.23
C LEU A 5 0.14 -2.89 21.40
N GLN A 6 0.60 -1.82 22.07
CA GLN A 6 -0.13 -1.23 23.19
C GLN A 6 -1.29 -0.35 22.73
N GLN A 7 -1.21 0.19 21.51
CA GLN A 7 -2.28 0.95 20.87
C GLN A 7 -2.44 0.46 19.42
N PRO A 8 -3.30 -0.55 19.18
CA PRO A 8 -3.45 -1.11 17.86
C PRO A 8 -3.91 -0.03 16.88
N ALA A 9 -3.27 0.00 15.72
CA ALA A 9 -3.62 0.91 14.64
C ALA A 9 -5.11 0.73 14.28
N ARG A 10 -5.84 1.84 14.24
CA ARG A 10 -7.27 1.87 13.89
C ARG A 10 -7.44 2.29 12.43
N PRO A 11 -8.53 1.86 11.78
CA PRO A 11 -8.89 2.40 10.47
C PRO A 11 -8.98 3.92 10.54
N LEU A 12 -8.41 4.58 9.53
CA LEU A 12 -8.57 6.00 9.29
C LEU A 12 -9.87 6.19 8.51
N SER A 13 -10.78 6.99 9.07
CA SER A 13 -12.17 7.10 8.62
C SER A 13 -12.43 8.25 7.64
N SER A 14 -11.39 8.99 7.27
CA SER A 14 -11.51 10.09 6.32
C SER A 14 -10.26 10.24 5.45
N ASP A 15 -10.42 10.78 4.25
CA ASP A 15 -9.32 11.14 3.35
C ASP A 15 -8.29 12.06 4.01
N SER A 16 -8.75 13.00 4.84
CA SER A 16 -7.86 13.92 5.58
C SER A 16 -6.97 13.17 6.57
N ASP A 17 -7.53 12.21 7.32
CA ASP A 17 -6.77 11.41 8.29
C ASP A 17 -5.73 10.52 7.60
N ILE A 18 -6.13 9.89 6.50
CA ILE A 18 -5.28 9.06 5.65
C ILE A 18 -4.09 9.87 5.13
N ARG A 19 -4.36 11.04 4.56
CA ARG A 19 -3.35 11.92 3.99
C ARG A 19 -2.41 12.49 5.04
N SER A 20 -2.94 12.85 6.21
CA SER A 20 -2.14 13.28 7.35
C SER A 20 -1.19 12.18 7.81
N LYS A 21 -1.68 10.93 7.90
CA LYS A 21 -0.85 9.78 8.29
C LYS A 21 0.25 9.48 7.27
N ILE A 22 -0.07 9.50 5.98
CA ILE A 22 0.92 9.29 4.90
C ILE A 22 1.98 10.39 4.94
N TYR A 23 1.57 11.63 5.17
CA TYR A 23 2.47 12.77 5.30
C TYR A 23 3.41 12.66 6.50
N GLU A 24 2.90 12.28 7.67
CA GLU A 24 3.73 12.03 8.86
C GLU A 24 4.77 10.94 8.61
N GLN A 25 4.36 9.81 8.01
CA GLN A 25 5.28 8.73 7.66
C GLN A 25 6.31 9.17 6.63
N TYR A 26 5.89 9.96 5.63
CA TYR A 26 6.79 10.53 4.64
C TYR A 26 7.88 11.42 5.27
N LEU A 27 7.50 12.33 6.17
CA LEU A 27 8.47 13.19 6.84
C LEU A 27 9.44 12.39 7.71
N TYR A 28 8.93 11.38 8.41
CA TYR A 28 9.74 10.52 9.28
C TYR A 28 10.77 9.69 8.51
N HIS A 29 10.41 9.13 7.35
CA HIS A 29 11.28 8.24 6.58
C HIS A 29 12.04 8.92 5.42
N GLY A 30 11.43 9.90 4.76
CA GLY A 30 11.88 10.45 3.46
C GLY A 30 12.46 11.88 3.51
N GLY A 31 12.53 12.51 4.67
CA GLY A 31 13.27 13.77 4.87
C GLY A 31 12.71 15.02 4.17
N GLY A 32 11.44 15.00 3.73
CA GLY A 32 10.69 16.22 3.37
C GLY A 32 10.97 16.83 2.00
N ARG A 33 11.64 16.13 1.08
CA ARG A 33 12.03 16.66 -0.25
C ARG A 33 10.87 17.27 -1.07
N TYR A 34 9.64 16.80 -0.89
CA TYR A 34 8.43 17.25 -1.60
C TYR A 34 7.29 17.60 -0.65
N GLU A 35 7.62 18.05 0.56
CA GLU A 35 6.67 18.37 1.63
C GLU A 35 5.44 19.16 1.12
N ASN A 36 5.66 20.23 0.37
CA ASN A 36 4.60 21.13 -0.09
C ASN A 36 3.73 20.59 -1.24
N GLN A 37 4.10 19.46 -1.86
CA GLN A 37 3.44 18.92 -3.06
C GLN A 37 2.91 17.50 -2.85
N LEU A 38 3.36 16.81 -1.81
CA LEU A 38 3.02 15.40 -1.57
C LEU A 38 1.52 15.19 -1.56
N LEU A 39 0.79 15.99 -0.78
CA LEU A 39 -0.64 15.81 -0.64
C LEU A 39 -1.33 15.94 -2.00
N ASP A 40 -1.09 17.01 -2.75
CA ASP A 40 -1.74 17.25 -4.05
C ASP A 40 -1.50 16.13 -5.07
N MET A 41 -0.44 15.34 -4.89
CA MET A 41 -0.08 14.20 -5.74
C MET A 41 -0.71 12.86 -5.32
N LEU A 42 -1.25 12.75 -4.10
CA LEU A 42 -1.89 11.53 -3.63
C LEU A 42 -3.33 11.43 -4.18
N PRO A 43 -3.74 10.28 -4.74
CA PRO A 43 -5.14 10.02 -5.03
C PRO A 43 -6.01 10.19 -3.78
N ARG A 44 -7.28 10.54 -3.97
CA ARG A 44 -8.26 10.64 -2.88
C ARG A 44 -8.76 9.25 -2.49
N SER A 45 -9.02 9.05 -1.20
CA SER A 45 -9.54 7.81 -0.64
C SER A 45 -10.48 8.12 0.51
N GLU A 46 -11.74 7.73 0.38
CA GLU A 46 -12.76 8.04 1.41
C GLU A 46 -12.59 7.20 2.69
N CYS A 47 -11.92 6.04 2.59
CA CYS A 47 -11.64 5.17 3.72
C CYS A 47 -10.26 4.51 3.60
N SER A 48 -9.73 4.03 4.73
CA SER A 48 -8.59 3.14 4.75
C SER A 48 -9.02 1.68 4.81
N VAL A 49 -8.24 0.79 4.21
CA VAL A 49 -8.37 -0.66 4.33
C VAL A 49 -7.11 -1.24 4.94
N PHE A 50 -7.23 -2.40 5.58
CA PHE A 50 -6.06 -3.11 6.08
C PHE A 50 -5.36 -3.81 4.91
N THR A 51 -4.18 -3.33 4.54
CA THR A 51 -3.39 -3.86 3.42
C THR A 51 -2.18 -4.63 3.93
N HIS A 52 -1.74 -5.61 3.16
CA HIS A 52 -0.49 -6.32 3.40
C HIS A 52 0.74 -5.44 3.09
N ALA A 53 0.61 -4.57 2.09
CA ALA A 53 1.64 -3.68 1.57
C ALA A 53 2.91 -4.34 0.99
N ASP A 54 2.92 -5.67 0.90
CA ASP A 54 3.96 -6.48 0.26
C ASP A 54 3.38 -7.80 -0.30
N ILE A 55 2.18 -7.75 -0.88
CA ILE A 55 1.58 -8.96 -1.43
C ILE A 55 2.32 -9.39 -2.71
N ALA A 56 2.93 -10.56 -2.65
CA ALA A 56 3.70 -11.15 -3.74
C ALA A 56 3.60 -12.68 -3.69
N PRO A 57 3.87 -13.40 -4.81
CA PRO A 57 3.77 -14.86 -4.83
C PRO A 57 4.62 -15.55 -3.76
N ARG A 58 5.78 -14.97 -3.39
CA ARG A 58 6.66 -15.48 -2.32
C ARG A 58 6.00 -15.48 -0.92
N ASN A 59 4.98 -14.65 -0.74
CA ASN A 59 4.26 -14.43 0.52
C ASN A 59 2.89 -15.17 0.54
N ILE A 60 2.57 -15.94 -0.50
CA ILE A 60 1.30 -16.69 -0.60
C ILE A 60 1.60 -18.19 -0.58
N MET A 61 1.07 -18.87 0.43
CA MET A 61 1.13 -20.34 0.53
C MET A 61 -0.02 -20.96 -0.25
N VAL A 62 0.29 -22.04 -0.98
CA VAL A 62 -0.67 -22.75 -1.82
C VAL A 62 -0.53 -24.25 -1.56
N ASP A 63 -1.65 -24.97 -1.46
CA ASP A 63 -1.66 -26.44 -1.35
C ASP A 63 -1.51 -27.14 -2.71
N GLU A 64 -1.47 -28.47 -2.70
CA GLU A 64 -1.39 -29.30 -3.91
C GLU A 64 -2.63 -29.17 -4.82
N GLN A 65 -3.75 -28.64 -4.32
CA GLN A 65 -4.98 -28.41 -5.06
C GLN A 65 -5.10 -26.96 -5.58
N ASN A 66 -4.05 -26.14 -5.44
CA ASN A 66 -4.01 -24.72 -5.81
C ASN A 66 -4.90 -23.80 -4.95
N ASN A 67 -5.25 -24.20 -3.73
CA ASN A 67 -5.94 -23.31 -2.80
C ASN A 67 -4.94 -22.48 -2.01
N VAL A 68 -5.26 -21.19 -1.81
CA VAL A 68 -4.50 -20.33 -0.90
C VAL A 68 -4.72 -20.80 0.54
N THR A 69 -3.65 -21.19 1.22
CA THR A 69 -3.69 -21.72 2.59
C THR A 69 -3.15 -20.73 3.64
N GLY A 70 -2.43 -19.71 3.20
CA GLY A 70 -1.87 -18.71 4.09
C GLY A 70 -1.25 -17.54 3.35
N VAL A 71 -1.14 -16.43 4.07
CA VAL A 71 -0.40 -15.23 3.66
C VAL A 71 0.63 -14.94 4.74
N LEU A 72 1.89 -14.78 4.34
CA LEU A 72 3.05 -14.60 5.20
C LEU A 72 3.60 -13.18 5.10
N ASP A 73 4.47 -12.80 6.03
CA ASP A 73 5.27 -11.56 5.96
C ASP A 73 4.48 -10.24 6.13
N TRP A 74 3.66 -10.21 7.18
CA TRP A 74 2.78 -9.07 7.53
C TRP A 74 3.51 -7.88 8.19
N GLU A 75 4.84 -7.83 8.20
CA GLU A 75 5.59 -6.78 8.92
C GLU A 75 5.38 -5.37 8.35
N SER A 76 4.99 -5.28 7.07
CA SER A 76 4.66 -4.03 6.37
C SER A 76 3.15 -3.70 6.41
N ALA A 77 2.34 -4.55 7.02
CA ALA A 77 0.89 -4.41 6.98
C ALA A 77 0.38 -3.25 7.84
N GLY A 78 -0.75 -2.68 7.45
CA GLY A 78 -1.33 -1.52 8.13
C GLY A 78 -2.60 -1.01 7.48
N TRP A 79 -3.12 0.09 8.03
CA TRP A 79 -4.25 0.81 7.45
C TRP A 79 -3.76 1.83 6.42
N TYR A 80 -4.09 1.60 5.16
CA TYR A 80 -3.66 2.41 4.01
C TYR A 80 -4.85 2.76 3.12
N PRO A 81 -4.74 3.74 2.21
CA PRO A 81 -5.75 3.97 1.17
C PRO A 81 -6.08 2.69 0.40
N GLU A 82 -7.30 2.57 -0.10
CA GLU A 82 -7.75 1.39 -0.87
C GLU A 82 -6.91 1.11 -2.12
N TYR A 83 -6.28 2.13 -2.70
CA TYR A 83 -5.38 1.97 -3.85
C TYR A 83 -4.00 1.43 -3.50
N TRP A 84 -3.65 1.34 -2.21
CA TRP A 84 -2.28 1.11 -1.77
C TRP A 84 -1.74 -0.26 -2.19
N GLU A 85 -2.50 -1.34 -2.00
CA GLU A 85 -2.02 -2.68 -2.37
C GLU A 85 -1.76 -2.78 -3.89
N TYR A 86 -2.69 -2.26 -4.69
CA TYR A 86 -2.51 -2.17 -6.14
C TYR A 86 -1.29 -1.32 -6.51
N ALA A 87 -1.05 -0.23 -5.78
CA ALA A 87 0.12 0.60 -5.93
C ALA A 87 1.43 -0.14 -5.63
N GLN A 88 1.46 -1.06 -4.67
CA GLN A 88 2.64 -1.87 -4.36
C GLN A 88 2.94 -2.87 -5.47
N ILE A 89 1.91 -3.56 -5.96
CA ILE A 89 2.05 -4.60 -6.97
C ILE A 89 2.49 -4.01 -8.32
N MET A 90 1.96 -2.85 -8.71
CA MET A 90 2.26 -2.22 -10.01
C MET A 90 3.60 -1.44 -10.03
N ARG A 91 4.50 -1.66 -9.06
CA ARG A 91 5.82 -0.99 -9.02
C ARG A 91 6.70 -1.42 -10.20
N PRO A 92 7.32 -0.48 -10.95
CA PRO A 92 8.18 -0.83 -12.08
C PRO A 92 9.35 -1.76 -11.72
N ALA A 93 9.95 -1.58 -10.53
CA ALA A 93 11.06 -2.42 -10.05
C ALA A 93 10.68 -3.90 -9.86
N PHE A 94 9.39 -4.20 -9.74
CA PHE A 94 8.85 -5.55 -9.55
C PHE A 94 7.93 -5.97 -10.70
N TRP A 95 7.99 -5.27 -11.84
CA TRP A 95 7.15 -5.58 -13.00
C TRP A 95 7.46 -6.97 -13.54
N GLY A 96 6.42 -7.75 -13.81
CA GLY A 96 6.55 -9.10 -14.33
C GLY A 96 5.21 -9.81 -14.44
N ASN A 97 5.24 -11.15 -14.50
CA ASN A 97 4.02 -11.95 -14.63
C ASN A 97 3.00 -11.64 -13.51
N TRP A 98 3.47 -11.42 -12.28
CA TRP A 98 2.62 -11.07 -11.14
C TRP A 98 1.85 -9.78 -11.37
N SER A 99 2.52 -8.68 -11.72
CA SER A 99 1.86 -7.40 -11.98
C SER A 99 0.88 -7.50 -13.16
N ILE A 100 1.24 -8.21 -14.23
CA ILE A 100 0.35 -8.42 -15.37
C ILE A 100 -0.92 -9.19 -14.97
N TRP A 101 -0.78 -10.26 -14.17
CA TRP A 101 -1.92 -11.04 -13.70
C TRP A 101 -2.81 -10.24 -12.76
N MET A 102 -2.22 -9.57 -11.79
CA MET A 102 -2.97 -8.77 -10.81
C MET A 102 -3.71 -7.61 -11.47
N ASP A 103 -3.14 -6.94 -12.48
CA ASP A 103 -3.85 -5.90 -13.26
C ASP A 103 -5.05 -6.47 -14.04
N LYS A 104 -4.89 -7.66 -14.62
CA LYS A 104 -5.98 -8.33 -15.35
C LYS A 104 -7.13 -8.75 -14.44
N THR A 105 -6.85 -9.13 -13.19
CA THR A 105 -7.86 -9.62 -12.24
C THR A 105 -8.24 -8.61 -11.16
N ALA A 106 -7.73 -7.38 -11.23
CA ALA A 106 -8.03 -6.34 -10.25
C ALA A 106 -9.53 -6.05 -10.23
N PRO A 107 -10.19 -6.07 -9.06
CA PRO A 107 -11.61 -5.71 -8.96
C PRO A 107 -11.84 -4.23 -9.30
N GLN A 108 -10.83 -3.40 -9.04
CA GLN A 108 -10.77 -1.99 -9.39
C GLN A 108 -9.35 -1.68 -9.83
N ARG A 109 -9.23 -1.01 -10.98
CA ARG A 109 -7.96 -0.47 -11.45
C ARG A 109 -7.83 0.97 -11.03
N TRP A 110 -6.60 1.34 -10.74
CA TRP A 110 -6.20 2.68 -10.38
C TRP A 110 -5.20 3.18 -11.42
N ASP A 111 -5.22 4.48 -11.69
CA ASP A 111 -4.30 5.06 -12.67
C ASP A 111 -2.85 4.92 -12.17
N PRO A 112 -1.98 4.17 -12.89
CA PRO A 112 -0.60 4.01 -12.52
C PRO A 112 0.17 5.34 -12.47
N GLU A 113 -0.23 6.37 -13.22
CA GLU A 113 0.39 7.69 -13.19
C GLU A 113 0.02 8.47 -11.93
N GLU A 114 -1.26 8.46 -11.53
CA GLU A 114 -1.73 9.03 -10.24
C GLU A 114 -1.05 8.32 -9.06
N ILE A 115 -0.87 7.01 -9.15
CA ILE A 115 -0.18 6.23 -8.14
C ILE A 115 1.34 6.46 -8.15
N ASN A 116 1.97 6.61 -9.33
CA ASN A 116 3.42 6.84 -9.44
C ASN A 116 3.86 8.16 -8.81
N ALA A 117 2.97 9.16 -8.79
CA ALA A 117 3.21 10.41 -8.07
C ALA A 117 3.34 10.14 -6.56
N ALA A 118 2.46 9.34 -5.95
CA ALA A 118 2.60 8.88 -4.57
C ALA A 118 3.91 8.08 -4.33
N ARG A 119 4.31 7.25 -5.29
CA ARG A 119 5.45 6.31 -5.18
C ARG A 119 6.83 6.95 -5.07
N LYS A 120 7.07 8.11 -5.69
CA LYS A 120 8.40 8.76 -5.69
C LYS A 120 8.85 9.25 -4.30
N PHE A 121 7.96 9.21 -3.33
CA PHE A 121 8.14 9.90 -2.06
C PHE A 121 8.14 8.95 -0.87
N LEU A 122 7.66 7.72 -0.99
CA LEU A 122 7.56 6.79 0.15
C LEU A 122 8.78 5.88 0.32
N PHE A 123 9.86 6.09 -0.47
CA PHE A 123 11.17 5.42 -0.40
C PHE A 123 12.30 6.39 -0.75
#